data_AF-A0A2S6MVG9-F1
#
_entry.id   AF-A0A2S6MVG9-F1
#
_cell.length_a   1.000
_cell.length_b   1.000
_cell.length_c   1.000
_cell.angle_alpha   90.00
_cell.angle_beta   90.00
_cell.angle_gamma   90.00
#
_symmetry.space_group_name_H-M   'P 1'
#
loop_
_entity.id
_entity.type
_entity.pdbx_description
1 polymer ?
#
loop_
_entity_poly.entity_id
_entity_poly.type
_entity_poly.pdbx_seq_one_letter_code
_entity_poly.pdbx_strand_id
1 'polypeptide(L)' 'MSNADEKRVQKLAERKGFHLEKAGHGNSHGRFYIMNVAEGARMRSGAADHEYSFSLEEAEAWLSAYSK' A
#
# COMPACT_ATOMS: atom_id res chain seq x y z
N MET A 1 15.79 -0.79 0.15
CA MET A 1 14.69 -0.48 -0.79
C MET A 1 14.90 0.94 -1.31
N SER A 2 14.76 1.18 -2.62
CA SER A 2 15.06 2.49 -3.22
C SER A 2 13.83 3.39 -3.15
N ASN A 3 14.04 4.69 -2.88
CA ASN A 3 13.00 5.71 -2.98
C ASN A 3 12.30 5.75 -4.36
N ALA A 4 12.91 5.16 -5.40
CA ALA A 4 12.32 5.02 -6.72
C ALA A 4 11.15 4.01 -6.76
N ASP A 5 11.28 2.90 -6.03
CA ASP A 5 10.26 1.85 -5.98
C ASP A 5 9.01 2.37 -5.27
N GLU A 6 9.19 3.07 -4.14
CA GLU A 6 8.09 3.71 -3.41
C GLU A 6 7.29 4.67 -4.29
N LYS A 7 7.99 5.53 -5.04
CA LYS A 7 7.35 6.46 -5.99
C LYS A 7 6.60 5.73 -7.10
N ARG A 8 7.11 4.58 -7.56
CA ARG A 8 6.45 3.79 -8.61
C ARG A 8 5.14 3.19 -8.09
N VAL A 9 5.16 2.57 -6.92
CA VAL A 9 3.97 1.98 -6.29
C VAL A 9 2.96 3.06 -5.90
N GLN A 10 3.42 4.21 -5.41
CA GLN A 10 2.53 5.34 -5.13
C GLN A 10 1.80 5.84 -6.37
N LYS A 11 2.50 6.01 -7.50
CA LYS A 11 1.86 6.37 -8.78
C LYS A 11 0.87 5.30 -9.26
N LEU A 12 1.17 4.02 -9.04
CA LEU A 12 0.26 2.93 -9.38
C LEU A 12 -1.01 2.98 -8.52
N ALA A 13 -0.86 3.27 -7.22
CA ALA A 13 -1.97 3.46 -6.29
C ALA A 13 -2.87 4.60 -6.76
N GLU A 14 -2.28 5.77 -7.03
CA GLU A 14 -3.00 6.98 -7.46
C GLU A 14 -3.80 6.73 -8.75
N ARG A 15 -3.20 6.03 -9.74
CA ARG A 15 -3.88 5.66 -10.99
C ARG A 15 -5.12 4.78 -10.77
N LYS A 16 -5.15 4.01 -9.69
CA LYS A 16 -6.26 3.11 -9.34
C LYS A 16 -7.24 3.71 -8.34
N GLY A 17 -7.03 4.95 -7.90
CA GLY A 17 -7.87 5.62 -6.91
C GLY A 17 -7.48 5.32 -5.46
N PHE A 18 -6.25 4.87 -5.24
CA PHE A 18 -5.69 4.61 -3.92
C PHE A 18 -4.58 5.59 -3.56
N HIS A 19 -4.30 5.72 -2.27
CA HIS A 19 -3.16 6.46 -1.74
C HIS A 19 -2.30 5.54 -0.88
N LEU A 20 -0.98 5.61 -1.07
CA LEU A 20 -0.02 4.85 -0.28
C LEU A 20 0.44 5.70 0.90
N GLU A 21 0.11 5.28 2.12
CA GLU A 21 0.51 5.96 3.37
C GLU A 21 1.58 5.13 4.08
N LYS A 22 2.64 5.75 4.60
CA LYS A 22 3.67 5.03 5.35
C LYS A 22 3.14 4.65 6.74
N ALA A 23 3.21 3.37 7.09
CA ALA A 23 2.99 2.95 8.47
C ALA A 23 4.13 3.50 9.32
N GLY A 24 3.82 4.33 10.32
CA GLY A 24 4.78 5.17 11.05
C GLY A 24 5.95 4.43 11.74
N HIS A 25 6.86 5.23 12.30
CA HIS A 25 8.14 4.81 12.91
C HIS A 25 7.96 3.75 14.02
N GLY A 26 8.72 2.66 13.94
CA GLY A 26 8.73 1.55 14.91
C GLY A 26 9.05 0.21 14.23
N ASN A 27 8.56 -0.90 14.78
CA ASN A 27 8.68 -2.26 14.20
C ASN A 27 7.99 -2.43 12.83
N SER A 28 7.27 -1.41 12.35
CA SER A 28 6.63 -1.36 11.03
C SER A 28 7.47 -0.61 9.99
N HIS A 29 8.77 -0.41 10.24
CA HIS A 29 9.69 0.26 9.31
C HIS A 29 9.66 -0.45 7.95
N GLY A 30 9.24 0.28 6.91
CA GLY A 30 9.12 -0.25 5.54
C GLY A 30 7.75 -0.86 5.19
N ARG A 31 6.72 -0.68 6.02
CA ARG A 31 5.33 -1.05 5.69
C ARG A 31 4.47 0.16 5.30
N PHE A 32 3.42 -0.10 4.55
CA PHE A 32 2.54 0.88 3.92
C PHE A 32 1.08 0.50 4.14
N TYR A 33 0.21 1.50 4.25
CA TYR A 33 -1.24 1.37 4.19
C TYR A 33 -1.70 1.76 2.79
N ILE A 34 -2.59 0.96 2.20
CA ILE A 34 -3.31 1.34 0.98
C ILE A 34 -4.64 1.95 1.41
N MET A 35 -4.82 3.25 1.16
CA MET A 35 -6.04 4.00 1.44
C MET A 35 -6.88 4.09 0.17
N ASN A 36 -8.15 3.71 0.22
CA ASN A 36 -9.10 4.02 -0.85
C ASN A 36 -9.52 5.49 -0.76
N VAL A 37 -9.22 6.28 -1.79
CA VAL A 37 -9.51 7.72 -1.81
C VAL A 37 -11.03 7.97 -1.91
N ALA A 38 -11.77 7.07 -2.55
CA ALA A 38 -13.22 7.22 -2.70
C ALA A 38 -13.98 6.90 -1.40
N GLU A 39 -13.52 5.88 -0.66
CA GLU A 39 -14.18 5.42 0.56
C GLU A 39 -13.58 6.03 1.85
N GLY A 40 -12.40 6.62 1.77
CA GLY A 40 -11.64 7.10 2.92
C GLY A 40 -11.19 5.98 3.87
N ALA A 41 -11.18 4.74 3.40
CA ALA A 41 -10.94 3.54 4.21
C ALA A 41 -9.61 2.86 3.87
N ARG A 42 -9.04 2.14 4.84
CA ARG A 42 -7.85 1.28 4.66
C ARG A 42 -8.26 -0.02 4.00
N MET A 43 -7.55 -0.39 2.94
CA MET A 43 -7.70 -1.70 2.31
C MET A 43 -7.04 -2.77 3.17
N ARG A 44 -7.71 -3.92 3.29
CA ARG A 44 -7.15 -5.09 3.95
C ARG A 44 -6.12 -5.75 3.05
N SER A 45 -4.95 -6.04 3.60
CA SER A 45 -3.88 -6.75 2.90
C SER A 45 -4.18 -8.24 2.74
N GLY A 46 -5.04 -8.79 3.60
CA GLY A 46 -5.30 -10.23 3.65
C GLY A 46 -4.13 -11.03 4.23
N ALA A 47 -3.06 -10.37 4.68
CA ALA A 47 -1.95 -11.01 5.37
C ALA A 47 -2.34 -11.32 6.82
N ALA A 48 -2.18 -12.58 7.24
CA ALA A 48 -2.56 -13.05 8.58
C ALA A 48 -1.82 -12.32 9.71
N ASP A 49 -0.55 -11.98 9.49
CA ASP A 49 0.27 -11.29 10.48
C ASP A 49 0.08 -9.77 10.47
N HIS A 50 -0.47 -9.22 9.37
CA HIS A 50 -0.45 -7.79 9.05
C HIS A 50 -1.70 -7.32 8.30
N GLU A 51 -2.89 -7.55 8.86
CA GLU A 51 -4.19 -7.40 8.21
C GLU A 51 -4.42 -6.08 7.44
N TYR A 52 -3.82 -4.98 7.89
CA TYR A 52 -3.99 -3.65 7.27
C TYR A 52 -2.72 -3.08 6.65
N SER A 53 -1.56 -3.68 6.86
CA SER A 53 -0.28 -3.14 6.39
C SER A 53 0.34 -4.04 5.32
N PHE A 54 1.00 -3.43 4.36
CA PHE A 54 1.62 -4.06 3.21
C PHE A 54 3.12 -3.73 3.23
N SER A 55 3.98 -4.68 2.91
CA SER A 55 5.30 -4.36 2.39
C SER A 55 5.15 -3.63 1.04
N LEU A 56 6.22 -2.99 0.56
CA LEU A 56 6.15 -2.31 -0.73
C LEU A 56 5.81 -3.27 -1.89
N GLU A 57 6.37 -4.48 -1.84
CA GLU A 57 6.13 -5.54 -2.82
C GLU A 57 4.69 -6.09 -2.72
N GLU A 58 4.20 -6.32 -1.50
CA GLU A 58 2.80 -6.71 -1.26
C GLU A 58 1.84 -5.65 -1.79
N ALA A 59 2.15 -4.37 -1.56
CA ALA A 59 1.31 -3.27 -2.02
C ALA A 59 1.28 -3.19 -3.55
N GLU A 60 2.43 -3.36 -4.21
CA GLU A 60 2.50 -3.42 -5.66
C GLU A 60 1.70 -4.59 -6.25
N ALA A 61 1.87 -5.79 -5.68
CA ALA A 61 1.17 -6.98 -6.13
C ALA A 61 -0.35 -6.82 -5.94
N TRP A 62 -0.78 -6.29 -4.79
CA TRP A 62 -2.18 -6.01 -4.50
C TRP A 62 -2.75 -5.00 -5.50
N LEU A 63 -2.06 -3.88 -5.72
CA LEU A 63 -2.50 -2.86 -6.67
C LEU A 63 -2.53 -3.40 -8.10
N SER A 64 -1.56 -4.21 -8.50
CA SER A 64 -1.51 -4.81 -9.84
C SER A 64 -2.65 -5.80 -10.05
N ALA A 65 -2.95 -6.62 -9.04
CA ALA A 65 -4.07 -7.56 -9.05
C ALA A 65 -5.44 -6.89 -8.92
N TYR A 66 -5.51 -5.70 -8.30
CA TYR A 66 -6.74 -4.96 -8.12
C TYR A 66 -7.23 -4.40 -9.46
N SER A 67 -8.13 -5.14 -10.11
CA SER A 67 -8.92 -4.64 -11.23
C SER A 67 -10.17 -3.96 -10.71
N LYS A 68 -10.40 -2.73 -11.13
CA LYS A 68 -11.64 -1.99 -10.87
C LYS A 68 -12.80 -2.63 -11.64
#